data_AF-A0A838RBK5-F1
#
_entry.id   AF-A0A838RBK5-F1
#
_cell.length_a   1.000
_cell.length_b   1.000
_cell.length_c   1.000
_cell.angle_alpha   90.00
_cell.angle_beta   90.00
_cell.angle_gamma   90.00
#
_symmetry.space_group_name_H-M   'P 1'
#
loop_
_entity.id
_entity.type
_entity.pdbx_description
1 polymer ?
#
loop_
_entity_poly.entity_id
_entity_poly.type
_entity_poly.pdbx_seq_one_letter_code
_entity_poly.pdbx_strand_id
1 'polypeptide(L)'
;MTATLGRLADGLADRLRLLGLRDVHRVLTHTNRTVMVSLSARGVLRLHRGYAYASDRVLHAIVRFLNPRLPRALRRAAERELLAFPVEQHAPATTREECRERPRPGDLLLLHRLSKVHERLNAEHFGGKLCSLPIRLSARMQTRLGELSVDMRSGRPLEIALSRRHIARHPWSEVEHTVLHEMVHQWQAESGCRVDHGPIFRWKAREVGVLPAAKRALGRIS
;
A
#
# COMPACT_ATOMS: atom_id res chain seq x y z
N MET A 1 4.16 24.15 -12.33
CA MET A 1 3.79 23.17 -13.40
C MET A 1 2.47 22.44 -13.08
N THR A 2 1.44 23.15 -12.62
CA THR A 2 0.16 22.60 -12.13
C THR A 2 -0.96 22.59 -13.18
N ALA A 3 -0.80 23.33 -14.29
CA ALA A 3 -1.85 23.54 -15.29
C ALA A 3 -2.04 22.34 -16.27
N THR A 4 -1.01 21.52 -16.49
CA THR A 4 -1.09 20.33 -17.35
C THR A 4 -1.78 19.15 -16.66
N LEU A 5 -1.84 19.17 -15.32
CA LEU A 5 -2.43 18.10 -14.49
C LEU A 5 -3.96 18.09 -14.53
N GLY A 6 -4.61 19.24 -14.76
CA GLY A 6 -6.07 19.33 -14.90
C GLY A 6 -6.57 18.77 -16.24
N ARG A 7 -6.00 19.21 -17.37
CA ARG A 7 -6.54 18.93 -18.72
C ARG A 7 -6.67 17.44 -19.06
N LEU A 8 -5.77 16.57 -18.59
CA LEU A 8 -5.85 15.13 -18.84
C LEU A 8 -6.90 14.44 -17.94
N ALA A 9 -7.10 14.94 -16.72
CA ALA A 9 -8.13 14.43 -15.81
C ALA A 9 -9.53 14.86 -16.27
N ASP A 10 -9.65 16.08 -16.78
CA ASP A 10 -10.89 16.63 -17.32
C ASP A 10 -11.34 15.84 -18.57
N GLY A 11 -10.44 15.58 -19.52
CA GLY A 11 -10.75 14.78 -20.72
C GLY A 11 -11.14 13.33 -20.43
N LEU A 12 -10.60 12.72 -19.38
CA LEU A 12 -11.01 11.36 -18.96
C LEU A 12 -12.41 11.35 -18.36
N ALA A 13 -12.74 12.35 -17.52
CA ALA A 13 -14.06 12.46 -16.92
C ALA A 13 -15.15 12.63 -17.98
N ASP A 14 -14.90 13.46 -18.99
CA ASP A 14 -15.83 13.69 -20.09
C ASP A 14 -16.01 12.44 -20.97
N ARG A 15 -14.93 11.74 -21.31
CA ARG A 15 -15.01 10.45 -22.02
C ARG A 15 -15.85 9.44 -21.25
N LEU A 16 -15.64 9.31 -19.94
CA LEU A 16 -16.43 8.38 -19.13
C LEU A 16 -17.92 8.76 -19.06
N ARG A 17 -18.24 10.06 -19.01
CA ARG A 17 -19.63 10.55 -19.06
C ARG A 17 -20.29 10.22 -20.40
N LEU A 18 -19.59 10.44 -21.51
CA LEU A 18 -20.07 10.07 -22.85
C LEU A 18 -20.36 8.56 -22.97
N LEU A 19 -19.54 7.73 -22.32
CA LEU A 19 -19.70 6.27 -22.30
C LEU A 19 -20.76 5.77 -21.28
N GLY A 20 -21.43 6.69 -20.58
CA GLY A 20 -22.57 6.38 -19.72
C GLY A 20 -22.27 6.32 -18.21
N LEU A 21 -21.18 6.91 -17.74
CA LEU A 21 -20.94 7.08 -16.30
C LEU A 21 -22.01 8.01 -15.69
N ARG A 22 -22.78 7.48 -14.74
CA ARG A 22 -23.82 8.20 -14.00
C ARG A 22 -23.50 8.22 -12.51
N ASP A 23 -24.11 9.14 -11.77
CA ASP A 23 -24.03 9.23 -10.30
C ASP A 23 -22.61 9.50 -9.74
N VAL A 24 -21.76 10.17 -10.53
CA VAL A 24 -20.42 10.62 -10.13
C VAL A 24 -20.35 12.14 -10.14
N HIS A 25 -20.21 12.73 -8.96
CA HIS A 25 -20.06 14.17 -8.77
C HIS A 25 -18.67 14.68 -9.16
N ARG A 26 -17.63 13.88 -8.89
CA ARG A 26 -16.24 14.29 -9.13
C ARG A 26 -15.36 13.11 -9.52
N VAL A 27 -14.55 13.29 -10.55
CA VAL A 27 -13.49 12.35 -10.95
C VAL A 27 -12.15 12.90 -10.46
N LEU A 28 -11.38 12.07 -9.77
CA LEU A 28 -10.03 12.37 -9.31
C LEU A 28 -9.08 11.33 -9.86
N THR A 29 -8.02 11.76 -10.54
CA THR A 29 -6.97 10.86 -11.02
C THR A 29 -5.82 10.79 -10.03
N HIS A 30 -5.19 9.62 -9.90
CA HIS A 30 -3.99 9.43 -9.10
C HIS A 30 -3.05 8.42 -9.74
N THR A 31 -1.83 8.31 -9.25
CA THR A 31 -0.81 7.35 -9.74
C THR A 31 -0.49 6.24 -8.73
N ASN A 32 -1.35 6.06 -7.72
CA ASN A 32 -1.24 4.98 -6.75
C ASN A 32 -1.51 3.59 -7.36
N ARG A 33 -0.54 2.69 -7.24
CA ARG A 33 -0.52 1.32 -7.76
C ARG A 33 -1.53 0.36 -7.11
N THR A 34 -2.11 0.68 -5.96
CA THR A 34 -3.03 -0.22 -5.23
C THR A 34 -4.50 0.06 -5.49
N VAL A 35 -4.82 1.27 -5.94
CA VAL A 35 -6.20 1.67 -6.24
C VAL A 35 -6.32 1.82 -7.74
N MET A 36 -7.05 0.94 -8.41
CA MET A 36 -7.25 1.09 -9.86
C MET A 36 -8.46 1.98 -10.13
N VAL A 37 -9.56 1.65 -9.48
CA VAL A 37 -10.84 2.36 -9.53
C VAL A 37 -11.50 2.24 -8.17
N SER A 38 -11.97 3.36 -7.61
CA SER A 38 -12.79 3.34 -6.39
C SER A 38 -13.87 4.41 -6.44
N LEU A 39 -15.10 4.06 -6.08
CA LEU A 39 -16.21 5.00 -5.95
C LEU A 39 -16.56 5.19 -4.47
N SER A 40 -16.48 6.43 -4.00
CA SER A 40 -16.92 6.80 -2.66
C SER A 40 -18.45 6.86 -2.58
N ALA A 41 -19.01 6.58 -1.40
CA ALA A 41 -20.44 6.79 -1.10
C ALA A 41 -20.91 8.24 -1.34
N ARG A 42 -19.99 9.22 -1.40
CA ARG A 42 -20.28 10.63 -1.74
C ARG A 42 -20.18 10.92 -3.25
N GLY A 43 -20.19 9.89 -4.11
CA GLY A 43 -20.12 10.05 -5.57
C GLY A 43 -18.78 10.55 -6.11
N VAL A 44 -17.69 10.33 -5.36
CA VAL A 44 -16.32 10.67 -5.82
C VAL A 44 -15.67 9.43 -6.43
N LEU A 45 -15.41 9.47 -7.73
CA LEU A 45 -14.71 8.43 -8.46
C LEU A 45 -13.21 8.72 -8.48
N ARG A 46 -12.41 7.79 -7.94
CA ARG A 46 -10.94 7.84 -8.02
C ARG A 46 -10.47 6.82 -9.05
N LEU A 47 -9.62 7.26 -9.97
CA LEU A 47 -9.10 6.44 -11.07
C LEU A 47 -7.59 6.54 -11.14
N HIS A 48 -6.94 5.46 -11.55
CA HIS A 48 -5.55 5.54 -11.95
C HIS A 48 -5.40 6.44 -13.18
N ARG A 49 -4.41 7.33 -13.18
CA ARG A 49 -4.16 8.30 -14.26
C ARG A 49 -3.86 7.61 -15.58
N GLY A 50 -3.29 6.40 -15.54
CA GLY A 50 -3.02 5.59 -16.72
C GLY A 50 -4.26 5.32 -17.57
N TYR A 51 -5.47 5.31 -17.00
CA TYR A 51 -6.70 5.13 -17.76
C TYR A 51 -7.02 6.28 -18.72
N ALA A 52 -6.39 7.46 -18.57
CA ALA A 52 -6.51 8.53 -19.55
C ALA A 52 -6.06 8.10 -20.96
N TYR A 53 -5.15 7.13 -21.05
CA TYR A 53 -4.62 6.56 -22.30
C TYR A 53 -5.32 5.28 -22.73
N ALA A 54 -6.33 4.82 -21.97
CA ALA A 54 -7.04 3.60 -22.29
C ALA A 54 -7.99 3.79 -23.48
N SER A 55 -8.24 2.71 -24.21
CA SER A 55 -9.25 2.67 -25.26
C SER A 55 -10.66 2.73 -24.68
N ASP A 56 -11.64 3.15 -25.49
CA ASP A 56 -13.03 3.26 -25.06
C ASP A 56 -13.62 1.91 -24.61
N ARG A 57 -13.10 0.80 -25.13
CA ARG A 57 -13.41 -0.57 -24.67
C ARG A 57 -13.07 -0.75 -23.18
N VAL A 58 -11.88 -0.33 -22.76
CA VAL A 58 -11.45 -0.41 -21.35
C VAL A 58 -12.21 0.60 -20.49
N LEU A 59 -12.50 1.79 -21.01
CA LEU A 59 -13.33 2.77 -20.30
C LEU A 59 -14.77 2.27 -20.10
N HIS A 60 -15.34 1.56 -21.07
CA HIS A 60 -16.62 0.86 -20.90
C HIS A 60 -16.56 -0.22 -19.81
N ALA A 61 -15.42 -0.91 -19.65
CA ALA A 61 -15.25 -1.85 -18.55
C ALA A 61 -15.31 -1.14 -17.19
N ILE A 62 -14.74 0.07 -17.06
CA ILE A 62 -14.89 0.90 -15.85
C ILE A 62 -16.36 1.20 -15.57
N VAL A 63 -17.11 1.67 -16.57
CA VAL A 63 -18.54 2.01 -16.42
C VAL A 63 -19.37 0.77 -16.01
N ARG A 64 -19.11 -0.39 -16.64
CA ARG A 64 -19.78 -1.66 -16.30
C ARG A 64 -19.43 -2.12 -14.87
N PHE A 65 -18.17 -2.00 -14.47
CA PHE A 65 -17.72 -2.38 -13.14
C PHE A 65 -18.42 -1.56 -12.03
N LEU A 66 -18.57 -0.26 -12.27
CA LEU A 66 -19.20 0.69 -11.35
C LEU A 66 -20.73 0.57 -11.30
N ASN A 67 -21.37 0.00 -12.32
CA ASN A 67 -22.83 -0.12 -12.36
C ASN A 67 -23.33 -1.21 -11.37
N PRO A 68 -24.01 -0.84 -10.28
CA PRO A 68 -24.47 -1.80 -9.28
C PRO A 68 -25.63 -2.67 -9.79
N ARG A 69 -26.33 -2.25 -10.85
CA ARG A 69 -27.46 -2.95 -11.45
C ARG A 69 -27.03 -4.12 -12.35
N LEU A 70 -25.75 -4.19 -12.70
CA LEU A 70 -25.24 -5.29 -13.53
C LEU A 70 -25.00 -6.56 -12.71
N PRO A 71 -25.30 -7.75 -13.28
CA PRO A 71 -24.97 -9.03 -12.68
C PRO A 71 -23.50 -9.13 -12.27
N ARG A 72 -23.25 -9.79 -11.12
CA ARG A 72 -21.89 -9.97 -10.57
C ARG A 72 -20.91 -10.61 -11.56
N ALA A 73 -21.38 -11.51 -12.42
CA ALA A 73 -20.56 -12.15 -13.46
C ALA A 73 -20.02 -11.15 -14.49
N LEU A 74 -20.88 -10.24 -14.97
CA LEU A 74 -20.49 -9.20 -15.92
C LEU A 74 -19.57 -8.16 -15.27
N ARG A 75 -19.81 -7.84 -14.00
CA ARG A 75 -18.91 -6.96 -13.23
C ARG A 75 -17.52 -7.58 -13.04
N ARG A 76 -17.43 -8.89 -12.77
CA ARG A 76 -16.15 -9.61 -12.71
C ARG A 76 -15.44 -9.69 -14.07
N ALA A 77 -16.19 -9.84 -15.16
CA ALA A 77 -15.60 -9.80 -16.50
C ALA A 77 -14.99 -8.43 -16.80
N ALA A 78 -15.72 -7.36 -16.47
CA ALA A 78 -15.24 -5.99 -16.57
C ALA A 78 -14.05 -5.70 -15.65
N GLU A 79 -14.05 -6.23 -14.43
CA GLU A 79 -12.92 -6.15 -13.48
C GLU A 79 -11.65 -6.79 -14.08
N ARG A 80 -11.75 -7.97 -14.70
CA ARG A 80 -10.60 -8.60 -15.37
C ARG A 80 -10.06 -7.77 -16.52
N GLU A 81 -10.94 -7.25 -17.36
CA GLU A 81 -10.56 -6.41 -18.50
C GLU A 81 -9.89 -5.09 -18.05
N LEU A 82 -10.41 -4.51 -16.98
CA LEU A 82 -9.86 -3.32 -16.34
C LEU A 82 -8.47 -3.58 -15.75
N LEU A 83 -8.29 -4.66 -15.00
CA LEU A 83 -7.02 -5.02 -14.37
C LEU A 83 -5.95 -5.48 -15.37
N ALA A 84 -6.36 -5.95 -16.56
CA ALA A 84 -5.44 -6.34 -17.62
C ALA A 84 -4.77 -5.15 -18.33
N PHE A 85 -5.35 -3.94 -18.26
CA PHE A 85 -4.79 -2.77 -18.92
C PHE A 85 -3.54 -2.25 -18.18
N PRO A 86 -2.39 -2.08 -18.86
CA PRO A 86 -1.10 -1.78 -18.22
C PRO A 86 -0.97 -0.30 -17.84
N VAL A 87 -1.79 0.16 -16.89
CA VAL A 87 -1.87 1.57 -16.47
C VAL A 87 -0.52 2.19 -16.06
N GLU A 88 0.39 1.39 -15.51
CA GLU A 88 1.72 1.82 -15.05
C GLU A 88 2.68 2.17 -16.18
N GLN A 89 2.45 1.63 -17.40
CA GLN A 89 3.27 1.98 -18.56
C GLN A 89 2.94 3.38 -19.06
N HIS A 90 1.68 3.80 -18.91
CA HIS A 90 1.18 5.07 -19.43
C HIS A 90 1.26 6.23 -18.42
N ALA A 91 1.19 5.92 -17.13
CA ALA A 91 1.39 6.88 -16.07
C ALA A 91 2.12 6.18 -14.91
N PRO A 92 3.46 6.11 -14.93
CA PRO A 92 4.18 5.47 -13.84
C PRO A 92 3.86 6.17 -12.53
N ALA A 93 3.76 5.38 -11.46
CA ALA A 93 3.77 5.94 -10.10
C ALA A 93 4.94 6.92 -9.97
N THR A 94 4.67 8.12 -9.47
CA THR A 94 5.71 9.08 -9.09
C THR A 94 6.73 8.33 -8.23
N THR A 95 8.01 8.42 -8.56
CA THR A 95 9.07 7.63 -7.92
C THR A 95 8.94 7.80 -6.41
N ARG A 96 8.96 6.68 -5.67
CA ARG A 96 8.79 6.67 -4.21
C ARG A 96 9.76 7.62 -3.50
N GLU A 97 10.92 7.88 -4.11
CA GLU A 97 11.93 8.84 -3.65
C GLU A 97 11.39 10.26 -3.47
N GLU A 98 10.52 10.73 -4.37
CA GLU A 98 9.93 12.07 -4.30
C GLU A 98 8.83 12.17 -3.21
N CYS A 99 8.25 11.04 -2.81
CA CYS A 99 7.21 10.97 -1.79
C CYS A 99 7.73 10.46 -0.42
N ARG A 100 9.05 10.24 -0.28
CA ARG A 100 9.67 9.94 1.01
C ARG A 100 9.47 11.15 1.91
N GLU A 101 8.72 10.97 3.01
CA GLU A 101 8.72 11.95 4.10
C GLU A 101 10.17 12.06 4.58
N ARG A 102 10.83 13.19 4.27
CA ARG A 102 12.23 13.41 4.65
C ARG A 102 12.34 13.22 6.17
N PRO A 103 13.27 12.40 6.65
CA PRO A 103 13.51 12.25 8.08
C PRO A 103 13.73 13.64 8.69
N ARG A 104 12.99 13.96 9.76
CA ARG A 104 13.28 15.19 10.50
C ARG A 104 14.63 14.98 11.20
N PRO A 105 15.42 16.02 11.47
CA PRO A 105 16.71 15.87 12.14
C PRO A 105 16.65 15.05 13.45
N GLY A 106 15.55 15.17 14.21
CA GLY A 106 15.30 14.39 15.43
C GLY A 106 14.96 12.90 15.21
N ASP A 107 14.75 12.44 13.98
CA ASP A 107 14.44 11.04 13.66
C ASP A 107 15.69 10.18 13.51
N LEU A 108 16.86 10.78 13.28
CA LEU A 108 18.07 10.03 12.97
C LEU A 108 18.46 9.06 14.10
N LEU A 109 18.35 9.50 15.35
CA LEU A 109 18.61 8.65 16.52
C LEU A 109 17.62 7.50 16.63
N LEU A 110 16.34 7.76 16.36
CA LEU A 110 15.30 6.72 16.37
C LEU A 110 15.53 5.70 15.26
N LEU A 111 15.83 6.16 14.05
CA LEU A 111 16.12 5.30 12.91
C LEU A 111 17.38 4.46 13.14
N HIS A 112 18.42 5.04 13.73
CA HIS A 112 19.62 4.32 14.11
C HIS A 112 19.31 3.24 15.15
N ARG A 113 18.56 3.58 16.21
CA ARG A 113 18.14 2.63 17.24
C ARG A 113 17.29 1.49 16.65
N LEU A 114 16.36 1.80 15.77
CA LEU A 114 15.53 0.80 15.09
C LEU A 114 16.35 -0.12 14.18
N SER A 115 17.36 0.42 13.50
CA SER A 115 18.28 -0.38 12.67
C SER A 115 19.07 -1.36 13.55
N LYS A 116 19.53 -0.93 14.72
CA LYS A 116 20.19 -1.81 15.70
C LYS A 116 19.26 -2.85 16.30
N VAL A 117 18.00 -2.50 16.55
CA VAL A 117 16.97 -3.46 16.95
C VAL A 117 16.79 -4.53 15.87
N HIS A 118 16.67 -4.13 14.60
CA HIS A 118 16.56 -5.08 13.47
C HIS A 118 17.76 -6.01 13.39
N GLU A 119 18.98 -5.48 13.42
CA GLU A 119 20.22 -6.28 13.40
C GLU A 119 20.24 -7.32 14.53
N ARG A 120 19.94 -6.89 15.76
CA ARG A 120 19.90 -7.78 16.93
C ARG A 120 18.85 -8.87 16.77
N LEU A 121 17.61 -8.51 16.43
CA LEU A 121 16.52 -9.46 16.26
C LEU A 121 16.79 -10.43 15.09
N ASN A 122 17.49 -9.98 14.06
CA ASN A 122 17.89 -10.81 12.93
C ASN A 122 18.87 -11.90 13.41
N ALA A 123 19.87 -11.52 14.20
CA ALA A 123 20.80 -12.45 14.80
C ALA A 123 20.10 -13.46 15.73
N GLU A 124 19.21 -12.98 16.61
CA GLU A 124 18.53 -13.79 17.62
C GLU A 124 17.49 -14.76 17.04
N HIS A 125 16.67 -14.33 16.08
CA HIS A 125 15.49 -15.10 15.63
C HIS A 125 15.60 -15.67 14.21
N PHE A 126 16.50 -15.13 13.38
CA PHE A 126 16.64 -15.52 11.97
C PHE A 126 18.07 -15.96 11.63
N GLY A 127 18.96 -16.06 12.63
CA GLY A 127 20.35 -16.48 12.46
C GLY A 127 21.17 -15.52 11.58
N GLY A 128 20.80 -14.24 11.54
CA GLY A 128 21.49 -13.21 10.76
C GLY A 128 21.28 -13.31 9.24
N LYS A 129 20.32 -14.11 8.77
CA LYS A 129 20.14 -14.39 7.33
C LYS A 129 19.33 -13.33 6.59
N LEU A 130 18.53 -12.53 7.29
CA LEU A 130 17.71 -11.50 6.64
C LEU A 130 18.57 -10.34 6.16
N CYS A 131 18.24 -9.76 5.01
CA CYS A 131 18.98 -8.60 4.51
C CYS A 131 18.72 -7.35 5.38
N SER A 132 19.69 -6.43 5.41
CA SER A 132 19.47 -5.14 6.06
C SER A 132 18.54 -4.29 5.20
N LEU A 133 17.40 -3.89 5.77
CA LEU A 133 16.43 -3.03 5.11
C LEU A 133 16.40 -1.64 5.74
N PRO A 134 16.25 -0.58 4.93
CA PRO A 134 16.01 0.75 5.47
C PRO A 134 14.70 0.79 6.25
N ILE A 135 14.73 1.46 7.40
CA ILE A 135 13.56 1.72 8.23
C ILE A 135 13.09 3.15 8.00
N ARG A 136 11.78 3.35 7.86
CA ARG A 136 11.16 4.66 7.69
C ARG A 136 10.12 4.93 8.77
N LEU A 137 10.05 6.17 9.24
CA LEU A 137 8.96 6.63 10.12
C LEU A 137 7.85 7.27 9.29
N SER A 138 6.61 6.87 9.54
CA SER A 138 5.42 7.38 8.85
C SER A 138 4.55 8.19 9.81
N ALA A 139 4.33 9.47 9.52
CA ALA A 139 3.36 10.28 10.26
C ALA A 139 1.90 10.00 9.84
N ARG A 140 1.70 9.47 8.63
CA ARG A 140 0.37 9.23 8.03
C ARG A 140 -0.22 7.86 8.40
N MET A 141 0.57 6.98 9.00
CA MET A 141 0.14 5.62 9.36
C MET A 141 -0.74 5.67 10.61
N GLN A 142 -2.06 5.60 10.40
CA GLN A 142 -3.07 5.74 11.46
C GLN A 142 -3.70 4.42 11.90
N THR A 143 -3.83 3.44 11.01
CA THR A 143 -4.57 2.18 11.24
C THR A 143 -3.67 0.97 11.49
N ARG A 144 -2.35 1.13 11.32
CA ARG A 144 -1.32 0.10 11.47
C ARG A 144 -0.17 0.65 12.30
N LEU A 145 0.60 -0.25 12.92
CA LEU A 145 1.78 0.10 13.71
C LEU A 145 3.07 -0.04 12.88
N GLY A 146 3.09 -1.00 11.96
CA GLY A 146 4.14 -1.20 10.97
C GLY A 146 3.60 -1.70 9.64
N GLU A 147 4.43 -1.65 8.61
CA GLU A 147 4.25 -2.38 7.35
C GLU A 147 5.58 -2.64 6.65
N LEU A 148 5.75 -3.84 6.11
CA LEU A 148 6.76 -4.14 5.10
C LEU A 148 6.30 -3.68 3.71
N SER A 149 7.13 -2.89 3.03
CA SER A 149 6.97 -2.62 1.61
C SER A 149 7.73 -3.64 0.78
N VAL A 150 7.03 -4.26 -0.18
CA VAL A 150 7.63 -5.13 -1.20
C VAL A 150 7.55 -4.49 -2.58
N ASP A 151 8.53 -4.81 -3.43
CA ASP A 151 8.47 -4.50 -4.85
C ASP A 151 7.43 -5.40 -5.52
N MET A 152 6.45 -4.80 -6.19
CA MET A 152 5.33 -5.55 -6.79
C MET A 152 5.74 -6.35 -8.03
N ARG A 153 6.88 -6.04 -8.66
CA ARG A 153 7.38 -6.76 -9.85
C ARG A 153 8.28 -7.92 -9.45
N SER A 154 9.19 -7.70 -8.52
CA SER A 154 10.17 -8.71 -8.11
C SER A 154 9.81 -9.46 -6.83
N GLY A 155 8.79 -9.01 -6.09
CA GLY A 155 8.42 -9.58 -4.78
C GLY A 155 9.43 -9.30 -3.66
N ARG A 156 10.51 -8.54 -3.95
CA ARG A 156 11.61 -8.32 -3.02
C ARG A 156 11.23 -7.30 -1.94
N PRO A 157 11.68 -7.47 -0.70
CA PRO A 157 11.46 -6.46 0.32
C PRO A 157 12.27 -5.19 0.00
N LEU A 158 11.69 -4.02 0.31
CA LEU A 158 12.28 -2.71 0.02
C LEU A 158 12.57 -1.90 1.27
N GLU A 159 11.59 -1.81 2.18
CA GLU A 159 11.70 -1.02 3.42
C GLU A 159 10.71 -1.52 4.46
N ILE A 160 11.02 -1.29 5.74
CA ILE A 160 10.07 -1.44 6.85
C ILE A 160 9.63 -0.04 7.28
N ALA A 161 8.34 0.24 7.25
CA ALA A 161 7.78 1.49 7.73
C ALA A 161 7.10 1.29 9.09
N LEU A 162 7.39 2.18 10.04
CA LEU A 162 6.75 2.19 11.36
C LEU A 162 5.97 3.48 11.60
N SER A 163 4.88 3.39 12.35
CA SER A 163 4.10 4.56 12.75
C SER A 163 4.89 5.42 13.74
N ARG A 164 5.07 6.69 13.41
CA ARG A 164 5.72 7.67 14.31
C ARG A 164 4.95 7.83 15.63
N ARG A 165 3.62 7.74 15.56
CA ARG A 165 2.74 7.78 16.73
C ARG A 165 2.94 6.56 17.63
N HIS A 166 3.22 5.39 17.05
CA HIS A 166 3.47 4.18 17.82
C HIS A 166 4.75 4.32 18.65
N ILE A 167 5.84 4.76 18.02
CA ILE A 167 7.13 5.02 18.68
C ILE A 167 7.01 6.03 19.81
N ALA A 168 6.22 7.09 19.63
CA ALA A 168 6.07 8.15 20.62
C ALA A 168 5.19 7.77 21.82
N ARG A 169 4.36 6.72 21.71
CA ARG A 169 3.30 6.42 22.70
C ARG A 169 3.42 5.09 23.41
N HIS A 170 4.15 4.14 22.83
CA HIS A 170 4.23 2.79 23.35
C HIS A 170 5.62 2.51 23.90
N PRO A 171 5.73 1.62 24.90
CA PRO A 171 7.02 1.19 25.41
C PRO A 171 7.82 0.48 24.32
N TRP A 172 9.14 0.51 24.47
CA TRP A 172 10.03 0.04 23.43
C TRP A 172 9.91 -1.47 23.14
N SER A 173 9.52 -2.27 24.13
CA SER A 173 9.18 -3.68 23.95
C SER A 173 8.06 -3.91 22.93
N GLU A 174 7.04 -3.04 22.88
CA GLU A 174 5.97 -3.14 21.87
C GLU A 174 6.45 -2.73 20.48
N VAL A 175 7.38 -1.79 20.41
CA VAL A 175 7.98 -1.38 19.14
C VAL A 175 8.89 -2.47 18.59
N GLU A 176 9.70 -3.10 19.44
CA GLU A 176 10.52 -4.27 19.09
C GLU A 176 9.64 -5.44 18.64
N HIS A 177 8.52 -5.70 19.32
CA HIS A 177 7.53 -6.69 18.88
C HIS A 177 7.00 -6.37 17.48
N THR A 178 6.69 -5.10 17.20
CA THR A 178 6.22 -4.67 15.88
C THR A 178 7.32 -4.83 14.83
N VAL A 179 8.58 -4.47 15.13
CA VAL A 179 9.71 -4.71 14.22
C VAL A 179 9.84 -6.19 13.92
N LEU A 180 9.78 -7.06 14.94
CA LEU A 180 9.88 -8.50 14.77
C LEU A 180 8.73 -9.04 13.90
N HIS A 181 7.52 -8.51 14.06
CA HIS A 181 6.37 -8.83 13.19
C HIS A 181 6.64 -8.49 11.73
N GLU A 182 7.14 -7.28 11.44
CA GLU A 182 7.50 -6.90 10.07
C GLU A 182 8.68 -7.71 9.54
N MET A 183 9.60 -8.17 10.39
CA MET A 183 10.69 -9.07 10.00
C MET A 183 10.20 -10.48 9.64
N VAL A 184 9.10 -10.96 10.24
CA VAL A 184 8.46 -12.21 9.77
C VAL A 184 7.90 -12.04 8.36
N HIS A 185 7.32 -10.88 8.05
CA HIS A 185 6.93 -10.56 6.66
C HIS A 185 8.15 -10.46 5.74
N GLN A 186 9.26 -9.88 6.21
CA GLN A 186 10.51 -9.80 5.44
C GLN A 186 11.02 -11.21 5.13
N TRP A 187 11.05 -12.09 6.13
CA TRP A 187 11.43 -13.48 5.97
C TRP A 187 10.56 -14.20 4.93
N GLN A 188 9.24 -13.97 4.92
CA GLN A 188 8.36 -14.53 3.88
C GLN A 188 8.79 -14.05 2.49
N ALA A 189 9.00 -12.74 2.33
CA ALA A 189 9.38 -12.15 1.05
C ALA A 189 10.72 -12.69 0.54
N GLU A 190 11.74 -12.77 1.41
CA GLU A 190 13.06 -13.30 1.06
C GLU A 190 13.06 -14.80 0.80
N SER A 191 12.17 -15.54 1.46
CA SER A 191 11.98 -16.99 1.24
C SER A 191 11.11 -17.29 0.02
N GLY A 192 10.72 -16.28 -0.78
CA GLY A 192 9.84 -16.45 -1.93
C GLY A 192 8.40 -16.84 -1.59
N CYS A 193 8.01 -16.72 -0.32
CA CYS A 193 6.64 -16.99 0.13
C CYS A 193 5.73 -15.78 -0.11
N ARG A 194 4.44 -16.04 -0.24
CA ARG A 194 3.43 -14.97 -0.25
C ARG A 194 3.45 -14.22 1.08
N VAL A 195 3.53 -12.89 1.03
CA VAL A 195 3.45 -12.01 2.21
C VAL A 195 2.00 -11.83 2.62
N ASP A 196 1.59 -12.57 3.64
CA ASP A 196 0.27 -12.51 4.27
C ASP A 196 0.32 -13.12 5.68
N HIS A 197 -0.78 -13.05 6.44
CA HIS A 197 -0.89 -13.68 7.78
C HIS A 197 -1.37 -15.14 7.72
N GLY A 198 -1.04 -15.86 6.65
CA GLY A 198 -1.43 -17.25 6.41
C GLY A 198 -0.76 -18.27 7.35
N PRO A 199 -0.91 -19.58 7.08
CA PRO A 199 -0.33 -20.64 7.92
C PRO A 199 1.18 -20.50 8.12
N ILE A 200 1.92 -20.17 7.06
CA ILE A 200 3.38 -19.99 7.07
C ILE A 200 3.78 -18.85 8.01
N PHE A 201 3.10 -17.71 7.91
CA PHE A 201 3.32 -16.58 8.82
C PHE A 201 3.04 -16.98 10.25
N ARG A 202 1.88 -17.61 10.53
CA ARG A 202 1.50 -17.99 11.89
C ARG A 202 2.46 -18.98 12.51
N TRP A 203 3.00 -19.90 11.71
CA TRP A 203 4.04 -20.82 12.15
C TRP A 203 5.29 -20.05 12.56
N LYS A 204 5.85 -19.21 11.67
CA LYS A 204 7.07 -18.46 11.96
C LYS A 204 6.88 -17.46 13.09
N ALA A 205 5.73 -16.77 13.14
CA ALA A 205 5.39 -15.82 14.19
C ALA A 205 5.37 -16.50 15.57
N ARG A 206 4.81 -17.72 15.69
CA ARG A 206 4.87 -18.48 16.94
C ARG A 206 6.30 -18.89 17.30
N GLU A 207 7.09 -19.32 16.33
CA GLU A 207 8.50 -19.68 16.53
C GLU A 207 9.31 -18.50 17.10
N VAL A 208 9.09 -17.29 16.60
CA VAL A 208 9.81 -16.09 17.06
C VAL A 208 9.11 -15.35 18.21
N GLY A 209 8.01 -15.88 18.75
CA GLY A 209 7.30 -15.28 19.89
C GLY A 209 6.43 -14.05 19.56
N VAL A 210 6.07 -13.83 18.29
CA VAL A 210 5.24 -12.73 17.83
C VAL A 210 3.78 -13.15 17.64
N LEU A 211 2.86 -12.30 18.11
CA LEU A 211 1.44 -12.45 17.86
C LEU A 211 1.09 -12.26 16.36
N PRO A 212 0.28 -13.16 15.75
CA PRO A 212 -0.09 -13.05 14.34
C PRO A 212 -0.93 -11.83 13.98
N ALA A 213 -1.57 -11.19 14.96
CA ALA A 213 -2.40 -10.04 14.71
C ALA A 213 -1.60 -8.75 14.95
N ALA A 214 -1.31 -8.00 13.88
CA ALA A 214 -0.92 -6.59 13.95
C ALA A 214 -2.07 -5.66 14.39
N LYS A 215 -3.07 -6.20 15.10
CA LYS A 215 -4.22 -5.48 15.66
C LYS A 215 -4.31 -5.78 17.15
N ARG A 216 -3.53 -5.08 17.96
CA ARG A 216 -4.09 -4.62 19.23
C ARG A 216 -4.85 -3.33 18.92
N ALA A 217 -6.15 -3.33 19.26
CA ALA A 217 -7.00 -2.16 19.11
C ALA A 217 -6.24 -0.94 19.61
N LEU A 218 -6.25 0.14 18.83
CA LEU A 218 -5.88 1.47 19.31
C LEU A 218 -6.79 1.73 20.53
N GLY A 219 -6.29 1.40 21.71
CA GLY A 219 -6.97 1.65 22.96
C GLY A 219 -7.22 3.15 23.00
N ARG A 220 -8.49 3.54 22.96
CA ARG A 220 -8.91 4.82 23.52
C ARG A 220 -8.45 4.79 24.97
N ILE A 221 -7.46 5.61 25.30
CA ILE A 221 -7.21 5.99 26.67
C ILE A 221 -8.04 7.25 26.85
N SER A 222 -9.14 7.10 27.60
CA SER A 222 -9.82 8.20 28.28
C SER A 222 -8.92 8.71 29.41
#